data_AF-A0A0A2MN96-F1
#
_entry.id   AF-A0A0A2MN96-F1
#
_cell.length_a   1.000
_cell.length_b   1.000
_cell.length_c   1.000
_cell.angle_alpha   90.00
_cell.angle_beta   90.00
_cell.angle_gamma   90.00
#
_symmetry.space_group_name_H-M   'P 1'
#
loop_
_entity.id
_entity.type
_entity.pdbx_description
1 polymer ?
#
loop_
_entity_poly.entity_id
_entity_poly.type
_entity_poly.pdbx_seq_one_letter_code
_entity_poly.pdbx_strand_id
1 'polypeptide(L)'
;MIDKYCILIDERDQSRNLRSIKRTLKVDHGINFNYVQINPSENKFQSMDEGSDVPRVDMRKIEDEIKTVPFFMRANTIAIDYNLVEDVLNGFQVGIVVRKLGYKINKEIIIYSAGIEKAIESIIQTGKLEEMQDKIHQLVKGKFNFIKREGYENEIIKHIRQEPAYNFDIVITEWLHRFSERQIIAIFPAYKDYTLGQIAQEIEANTLSSQEFRKHFIEFAFSILVDDETA
;
A
#
# COMPACT_ATOMS: atom_id res chain seq x y z
N MET A 1 20.84 6.06 -0.30
CA MET A 1 19.58 6.53 0.32
C MET A 1 18.54 5.48 0.04
N ILE A 2 17.69 5.15 1.02
CA ILE A 2 16.64 4.14 0.86
C ILE A 2 15.39 4.84 0.32
N ASP A 3 14.77 4.29 -0.70
CA ASP A 3 13.48 4.76 -1.21
C ASP A 3 12.33 4.29 -0.31
N LYS A 4 11.45 5.21 0.03
CA LYS A 4 10.21 4.93 0.76
C LYS A 4 9.04 5.59 0.04
N TYR A 5 7.90 4.92 0.06
CA TYR A 5 6.72 5.26 -0.75
C TYR A 5 5.50 5.54 0.12
N CYS A 6 4.75 6.59 -0.20
CA CYS A 6 3.50 6.96 0.47
C CYS A 6 2.40 7.25 -0.55
N ILE A 7 1.19 6.79 -0.26
CA ILE A 7 -0.02 7.25 -0.96
C ILE A 7 -0.82 8.05 0.05
N LEU A 8 -1.13 9.29 -0.29
CA LEU A 8 -1.97 10.15 0.53
C LEU A 8 -3.30 10.40 -0.19
N ILE A 9 -4.41 10.19 0.51
CA ILE A 9 -5.76 10.39 -0.02
C ILE A 9 -6.43 11.47 0.81
N ASP A 10 -6.60 12.66 0.23
CA ASP A 10 -7.12 13.86 0.92
C ASP A 10 -7.79 14.77 -0.11
N GLU A 11 -8.89 15.37 0.30
CA GLU A 11 -9.73 16.27 -0.49
C GLU A 11 -9.09 17.65 -0.73
N ARG A 12 -8.08 18.02 0.06
CA ARG A 12 -7.33 19.28 -0.04
C ARG A 12 -5.95 19.03 -0.60
N ASP A 13 -5.39 20.02 -1.28
CA ASP A 13 -4.00 19.96 -1.72
C ASP A 13 -3.03 19.89 -0.52
N GLN A 14 -2.31 18.78 -0.39
CA GLN A 14 -1.32 18.53 0.67
C GLN A 14 0.12 18.69 0.16
N SER A 15 0.32 19.29 -1.02
CA SER A 15 1.65 19.45 -1.64
C SER A 15 2.66 20.15 -0.73
N ARG A 16 2.23 21.10 0.10
CA ARG A 16 3.12 21.77 1.07
C ARG A 16 3.59 20.80 2.16
N ASN A 17 2.66 20.06 2.75
CA ASN A 17 2.91 19.10 3.83
C ASN A 17 3.79 17.94 3.32
N LEU A 18 3.47 17.38 2.14
CA LEU A 18 4.26 16.31 1.51
C LEU A 18 5.68 16.76 1.15
N ARG A 19 5.87 18.00 0.69
CA ARG A 19 7.22 18.58 0.48
C ARG A 19 7.98 18.75 1.79
N SER A 20 7.29 19.13 2.87
CA SER A 20 7.89 19.23 4.20
C SER A 20 8.37 17.86 4.69
N ILE A 21 7.50 16.84 4.64
CA ILE A 21 7.82 15.44 4.98
C ILE A 21 9.01 14.95 4.16
N LYS A 22 8.99 15.17 2.84
CA LYS A 22 10.09 14.79 1.94
C LYS A 22 11.42 15.42 2.37
N ARG A 23 11.41 16.71 2.70
CA ARG A 23 12.60 17.44 3.14
C ARG A 23 13.13 16.87 4.45
N THR A 24 12.27 16.67 5.44
CA THR A 24 12.64 16.10 6.75
C THR A 24 13.22 14.70 6.61
N LEU A 25 12.55 13.80 5.88
CA LEU A 25 13.06 12.43 5.66
C LEU A 25 14.39 12.40 4.92
N LYS A 26 14.60 13.30 3.97
CA LYS A 26 15.86 13.39 3.21
C LYS A 26 17.00 13.92 4.07
N VAL A 27 16.79 15.05 4.75
CA VAL A 27 17.85 15.75 5.51
C VAL A 27 18.18 15.00 6.79
N ASP A 28 17.17 14.58 7.55
CA ASP A 28 17.36 14.11 8.92
C ASP A 28 17.56 12.59 8.99
N HIS A 29 17.15 11.87 7.93
CA HIS A 29 17.09 10.41 7.94
C HIS A 29 17.70 9.73 6.71
N GLY A 30 18.18 10.48 5.71
CA GLY A 30 18.77 9.91 4.50
C GLY A 30 17.81 9.02 3.68
N ILE A 31 16.50 9.27 3.80
CA ILE A 31 15.43 8.54 3.12
C ILE A 31 14.97 9.37 1.91
N ASN A 32 14.92 8.74 0.73
CA ASN A 32 14.28 9.35 -0.42
C ASN A 32 12.77 9.06 -0.39
N PHE A 33 11.99 10.08 -0.06
CA PHE A 33 10.54 9.97 0.05
C PHE A 33 9.85 10.24 -1.29
N ASN A 34 9.16 9.23 -1.80
CA ASN A 34 8.36 9.24 -3.01
C ASN A 34 6.88 9.17 -2.62
N TYR A 35 6.03 9.98 -3.24
CA TYR A 35 4.63 10.03 -2.87
C TYR A 35 3.73 10.32 -4.06
N VAL A 36 2.47 9.91 -3.93
CA VAL A 36 1.35 10.31 -4.79
C VAL A 36 0.23 10.81 -3.88
N GLN A 37 -0.39 11.92 -4.27
CA GLN A 37 -1.65 12.35 -3.68
C GLN A 37 -2.80 11.98 -4.62
N ILE A 38 -3.86 11.42 -4.07
CA ILE A 38 -5.15 11.21 -4.75
C ILE A 38 -6.15 12.13 -4.06
N ASN A 39 -6.85 12.96 -4.83
CA ASN A 39 -7.90 13.83 -4.32
C ASN A 39 -9.28 13.36 -4.83
N PRO A 40 -10.06 12.61 -4.01
CA PRO A 40 -11.36 12.08 -4.40
C PRO A 40 -12.41 13.13 -4.81
N SER A 41 -12.19 14.41 -4.47
CA SER A 41 -13.10 15.51 -4.82
C SER A 41 -12.89 16.04 -6.24
N GLU A 42 -11.84 15.61 -6.95
CA GLU A 42 -11.60 16.01 -8.34
C GLU A 42 -12.69 15.49 -9.29
N ASN A 43 -13.04 16.30 -10.29
CA ASN A 43 -14.08 15.97 -11.29
C ASN A 43 -13.86 14.63 -11.99
N LYS A 44 -12.59 14.18 -12.14
CA LYS A 44 -12.27 12.89 -12.75
C LYS A 44 -12.85 11.70 -11.99
N PHE A 45 -13.11 11.85 -10.69
CA PHE A 45 -13.72 10.83 -9.82
C PHE A 45 -15.23 10.97 -9.70
N GLN A 46 -15.84 11.90 -10.44
CA GLN A 46 -17.28 12.10 -10.42
C GLN A 46 -17.91 11.46 -11.66
N SER A 47 -19.14 10.96 -11.50
CA SER A 47 -19.97 10.40 -12.57
C SER A 47 -21.35 11.05 -12.52
N MET A 48 -21.97 11.22 -13.69
CA MET A 48 -23.33 11.73 -13.79
C MET A 48 -24.28 10.55 -13.87
N ASP A 49 -25.24 10.47 -12.95
CA ASP A 49 -26.32 9.48 -13.05
C ASP A 49 -27.32 9.95 -14.10
N GLU A 50 -27.92 9.02 -14.85
CA GLU A 50 -28.98 9.35 -15.80
C GLU A 50 -30.14 10.03 -15.07
N GLY A 51 -30.45 11.28 -15.46
CA GLY A 51 -31.53 12.08 -14.88
C GLY A 51 -31.14 12.89 -13.63
N SER A 52 -29.87 12.93 -13.24
CA SER A 52 -29.35 13.82 -12.19
C SER A 52 -28.52 14.97 -12.78
N ASP A 53 -28.76 16.19 -12.30
CA ASP A 53 -27.90 17.35 -12.60
C ASP A 53 -26.72 17.48 -11.63
N VAL A 54 -26.66 16.63 -10.60
CA VAL A 54 -25.62 16.64 -9.57
C VAL A 54 -24.67 15.45 -9.80
N PRO A 55 -23.37 15.71 -10.05
CA PRO A 55 -22.36 14.66 -10.14
C PRO A 55 -22.20 13.94 -8.81
N ARG A 56 -22.01 12.62 -8.85
CA ARG A 56 -21.75 11.78 -7.67
C ARG A 56 -20.35 11.20 -7.71
N VAL A 57 -19.77 11.00 -6.53
CA VAL A 57 -18.47 10.34 -6.39
C VAL A 57 -18.58 8.90 -6.86
N ASP A 58 -17.70 8.52 -7.78
CA ASP A 58 -17.61 7.19 -8.36
C ASP A 58 -16.43 6.43 -7.73
N MET A 59 -16.76 5.55 -6.78
CA MET A 59 -15.76 4.76 -6.06
C MET A 59 -14.93 3.87 -6.99
N ARG A 60 -15.46 3.43 -8.13
CA ARG A 60 -14.70 2.61 -9.08
C ARG A 60 -13.56 3.39 -9.71
N LYS A 61 -13.76 4.68 -10.01
CA LYS A 61 -12.69 5.53 -10.55
C LYS A 61 -11.58 5.76 -9.52
N ILE A 62 -11.93 5.88 -8.24
CA ILE A 62 -10.95 5.99 -7.15
C ILE A 62 -10.18 4.67 -7.01
N GLU A 63 -10.87 3.53 -7.04
CA GLU A 63 -10.26 2.20 -7.04
C GLU A 63 -9.26 2.02 -8.18
N ASP A 64 -9.65 2.41 -9.39
CA ASP A 64 -8.81 2.26 -10.57
C ASP A 64 -7.59 3.18 -10.50
N GLU A 65 -7.73 4.41 -10.01
CA GLU A 65 -6.58 5.29 -9.76
C GLU A 65 -5.63 4.72 -8.71
N ILE A 66 -6.14 4.14 -7.62
CA ILE A 66 -5.28 3.50 -6.62
C ILE A 66 -4.50 2.34 -7.25
N LYS A 67 -5.13 1.54 -8.13
CA LYS A 67 -4.46 0.44 -8.85
C LYS A 67 -3.41 0.94 -9.84
N THR A 68 -3.57 2.13 -10.42
CA THR A 68 -2.59 2.68 -11.37
C THR A 68 -1.31 3.18 -10.69
N VAL A 69 -1.33 3.43 -9.37
CA VAL A 69 -0.15 3.85 -8.63
C VAL A 69 0.94 2.77 -8.72
N PRO A 70 2.09 3.03 -9.38
CA PRO A 70 3.08 1.99 -9.69
C PRO A 70 3.70 1.31 -8.46
N PHE A 71 3.59 1.97 -7.32
CA PHE A 71 4.12 1.51 -6.05
C PHE A 71 3.05 1.11 -5.05
N PHE A 72 1.78 0.94 -5.44
CA PHE A 72 0.68 0.59 -4.54
C PHE A 72 1.02 -0.59 -3.61
N MET A 73 1.42 -1.72 -4.19
CA MET A 73 1.77 -2.92 -3.42
C MET A 73 3.02 -2.75 -2.56
N ARG A 74 3.90 -1.80 -2.87
CA ARG A 74 5.15 -1.54 -2.14
C ARG A 74 5.09 -0.28 -1.26
N ALA A 75 3.95 0.40 -1.21
CA ALA A 75 3.78 1.59 -0.38
C ALA A 75 4.15 1.24 1.06
N ASN A 76 4.97 2.08 1.69
CA ASN A 76 5.34 1.94 3.09
C ASN A 76 4.22 2.43 4.00
N THR A 77 3.43 3.38 3.54
CA THR A 77 2.25 3.84 4.24
C THR A 77 1.19 4.30 3.25
N ILE A 78 -0.06 4.19 3.67
CA ILE A 78 -1.19 4.83 3.03
C ILE A 78 -1.86 5.67 4.11
N ALA A 79 -1.96 6.97 3.88
CA ALA A 79 -2.57 7.93 4.78
C ALA A 79 -3.83 8.51 4.14
N ILE A 80 -4.94 8.56 4.88
CA ILE A 80 -6.26 8.90 4.35
C ILE A 80 -6.92 9.90 5.30
N ASP A 81 -7.36 11.06 4.80
CA ASP A 81 -8.24 11.94 5.57
C ASP A 81 -9.59 11.25 5.77
N TYR A 82 -10.17 11.35 6.96
CA TYR A 82 -11.44 10.71 7.22
C TYR A 82 -12.60 11.36 6.45
N ASN A 83 -12.57 12.68 6.25
CA ASN A 83 -13.67 13.45 5.70
C ASN A 83 -13.38 13.84 4.23
N LEU A 84 -13.37 12.85 3.34
CA LEU A 84 -13.01 13.06 1.94
C LEU A 84 -14.09 13.83 1.17
N VAL A 85 -15.32 13.33 1.19
CA VAL A 85 -16.48 14.01 0.60
C VAL A 85 -17.61 13.96 1.61
N GLU A 86 -18.01 15.13 2.10
CA GLU A 86 -19.00 15.31 3.17
C GLU A 86 -20.25 14.47 2.88
N ASP A 87 -20.66 13.66 3.87
CA ASP A 87 -21.80 12.73 3.84
C ASP A 87 -21.84 11.68 2.70
N VAL A 88 -20.80 11.60 1.86
CA VAL A 88 -20.77 10.70 0.68
C VAL A 88 -19.69 9.64 0.80
N LEU A 89 -18.46 10.05 1.11
CA LEU A 89 -17.30 9.15 1.13
C LEU A 89 -16.40 9.50 2.31
N ASN A 90 -16.13 8.51 3.16
CA ASN A 90 -15.19 8.65 4.25
C ASN A 90 -13.92 7.80 4.05
N GLY A 91 -12.86 8.17 4.76
CA GLY A 91 -11.57 7.52 4.68
C GLY A 91 -11.58 6.05 5.13
N PHE A 92 -12.52 5.64 6.00
CA PHE A 92 -12.65 4.24 6.41
C PHE A 92 -13.17 3.36 5.26
N GLN A 93 -14.16 3.83 4.50
CA GLN A 93 -14.64 3.14 3.29
C GLN A 93 -13.52 2.97 2.26
N VAL A 94 -12.74 4.03 2.01
CA VAL A 94 -11.58 3.96 1.12
C VAL A 94 -10.51 3.01 1.67
N GLY A 95 -10.27 3.03 2.98
CA GLY A 95 -9.34 2.11 3.65
C GLY A 95 -9.71 0.64 3.48
N ILE A 96 -11.00 0.30 3.58
CA ILE A 96 -11.50 -1.05 3.30
C ILE A 96 -11.23 -1.44 1.85
N VAL A 97 -11.47 -0.51 0.91
CA VAL A 97 -11.17 -0.73 -0.50
C VAL A 97 -9.69 -0.99 -0.72
N VAL A 98 -8.81 -0.18 -0.14
CA VAL A 98 -7.35 -0.38 -0.18
C VAL A 98 -6.96 -1.79 0.28
N ARG A 99 -7.60 -2.32 1.32
CA ARG A 99 -7.41 -3.72 1.76
C ARG A 99 -7.90 -4.73 0.74
N LYS A 100 -9.09 -4.53 0.16
CA LYS A 100 -9.66 -5.41 -0.88
C LYS A 100 -8.80 -5.43 -2.15
N LEU A 101 -8.15 -4.32 -2.48
CA LEU A 101 -7.22 -4.20 -3.60
C LEU A 101 -5.89 -4.92 -3.36
N GLY A 102 -5.64 -5.43 -2.15
CA GLY A 102 -4.47 -6.25 -1.83
C GLY A 102 -3.35 -5.51 -1.09
N TYR A 103 -3.58 -4.29 -0.59
CA TYR A 103 -2.57 -3.63 0.24
C TYR A 103 -2.24 -4.46 1.48
N LYS A 104 -0.95 -4.72 1.67
CA LYS A 104 -0.44 -5.76 2.58
C LYS A 104 -1.03 -5.65 3.98
N ILE A 105 -1.66 -6.73 4.46
CA ILE A 105 -2.38 -6.78 5.75
C ILE A 105 -1.49 -6.51 6.96
N ASN A 106 -0.18 -6.75 6.83
CA ASN A 106 0.78 -6.50 7.90
C ASN A 106 1.12 -5.02 8.07
N LYS A 107 0.96 -4.20 7.03
CA LYS A 107 1.19 -2.75 7.06
C LYS A 107 -0.02 -2.01 7.58
N GLU A 108 0.17 -0.92 8.30
CA GLU A 108 -0.94 -0.11 8.79
C GLU A 108 -1.45 0.84 7.69
N ILE A 109 -2.73 1.23 7.81
CA ILE A 109 -3.31 2.36 7.07
C ILE A 109 -3.57 3.44 8.11
N ILE A 110 -3.04 4.64 7.87
CA ILE A 110 -3.25 5.80 8.74
C ILE A 110 -4.53 6.48 8.31
N ILE A 111 -5.48 6.63 9.23
CA ILE A 111 -6.68 7.44 9.04
C ILE A 111 -6.57 8.66 9.95
N TYR A 112 -6.52 9.85 9.38
CA TYR A 112 -6.41 11.08 10.16
C TYR A 112 -7.68 11.92 10.08
N SER A 113 -8.03 12.61 11.17
CA SER A 113 -9.21 13.49 11.20
C SER A 113 -9.05 14.60 12.22
N ALA A 114 -9.66 15.76 11.96
CA ALA A 114 -9.80 16.83 12.94
C ALA A 114 -10.80 16.47 14.07
N GLY A 115 -11.71 15.53 13.81
CA GLY A 115 -12.69 15.00 14.78
C GLY A 115 -12.60 13.48 14.86
N ILE A 116 -11.46 12.96 15.30
CA ILE A 116 -11.18 11.52 15.27
C ILE A 116 -12.13 10.71 16.17
N GLU A 117 -12.56 11.28 17.28
CA GLU A 117 -13.54 10.66 18.19
C GLU A 117 -14.89 10.49 17.50
N LYS A 118 -15.38 11.54 16.82
CA LYS A 118 -16.62 11.48 16.01
C LYS A 118 -16.49 10.53 14.82
N ALA A 119 -15.32 10.47 14.20
CA ALA A 119 -15.04 9.52 13.12
C ALA A 119 -15.22 8.08 13.62
N ILE A 120 -14.57 7.72 14.74
CA ILE A 120 -14.69 6.39 15.35
C ILE A 120 -16.14 6.11 15.75
N GLU A 121 -16.82 7.07 16.39
CA GLU A 121 -18.24 6.95 16.77
C GLU A 121 -19.12 6.63 15.56
N SER A 122 -18.95 7.35 14.44
CA SER A 122 -19.74 7.13 13.22
C SER A 122 -19.50 5.76 12.58
N ILE A 123 -18.35 5.13 12.84
CA ILE A 123 -18.09 3.76 12.40
C ILE A 123 -18.89 2.80 13.28
N ILE A 124 -18.81 2.90 14.60
CA ILE A 124 -19.37 1.91 15.53
C ILE A 124 -20.88 2.08 15.80
N GLN A 125 -21.43 3.28 15.66
CA GLN A 125 -22.85 3.55 15.91
C GLN A 125 -23.73 3.26 14.68
N THR A 126 -23.93 1.97 14.36
CA THR A 126 -24.73 1.53 13.21
C THR A 126 -26.19 1.18 13.52
N GLY A 127 -26.64 1.36 14.77
CA GLY A 127 -28.01 1.02 15.19
C GLY A 127 -28.33 -0.48 15.25
N LYS A 128 -27.51 -1.36 14.65
CA LYS A 128 -27.62 -2.83 14.74
C LYS A 128 -26.32 -3.47 15.22
N LEU A 129 -26.43 -4.41 16.17
CA LEU A 129 -25.29 -5.09 16.79
C LEU A 129 -24.42 -5.86 15.77
N GLU A 130 -25.04 -6.57 14.83
CA GLU A 130 -24.33 -7.35 13.82
C GLU A 130 -23.46 -6.48 12.91
N GLU A 131 -23.99 -5.34 12.46
CA GLU A 131 -23.26 -4.37 11.63
C GLU A 131 -22.08 -3.74 12.40
N MET A 132 -22.27 -3.48 13.70
CA MET A 132 -21.21 -2.99 14.58
C MET A 132 -20.10 -4.03 14.75
N GLN A 133 -20.45 -5.30 14.97
CA GLN A 133 -19.48 -6.40 15.08
C GLN A 133 -18.67 -6.57 13.80
N ASP A 134 -19.31 -6.53 12.63
CA ASP A 134 -18.61 -6.63 11.34
C ASP A 134 -17.62 -5.46 11.16
N LYS A 135 -18.04 -4.22 11.46
CA LYS A 135 -17.14 -3.06 11.38
C LYS A 135 -15.97 -3.15 12.37
N ILE A 136 -16.18 -3.64 13.59
CA ILE A 136 -15.08 -3.90 14.54
C ILE A 136 -14.12 -4.95 13.97
N HIS A 137 -14.63 -6.03 13.37
CA HIS A 137 -13.78 -7.02 12.70
C HIS A 137 -12.98 -6.41 11.55
N GLN A 138 -13.58 -5.55 10.74
CA GLN A 138 -12.90 -4.82 9.68
C GLN A 138 -11.82 -3.89 10.24
N LEU A 139 -12.10 -3.19 11.35
CA LEU A 139 -11.14 -2.31 12.02
C LEU A 139 -9.88 -3.06 12.46
N VAL A 140 -10.07 -4.19 13.16
CA VAL A 140 -8.98 -5.02 13.68
C VAL A 140 -8.20 -5.69 12.55
N LYS A 141 -8.89 -6.34 11.60
CA LYS A 141 -8.24 -7.01 10.48
C LYS A 141 -7.51 -6.02 9.58
N GLY A 142 -8.13 -4.86 9.35
CA GLY A 142 -7.61 -3.83 8.45
C GLY A 142 -6.47 -3.01 9.01
N LYS A 143 -5.99 -3.24 10.25
CA LYS A 143 -4.89 -2.51 10.89
C LYS A 143 -4.95 -0.99 10.64
N PHE A 144 -6.10 -0.40 10.95
CA PHE A 144 -6.30 1.04 10.80
C PHE A 144 -5.79 1.76 12.04
N ASN A 145 -4.90 2.73 11.81
CA ASN A 145 -4.36 3.58 12.86
C ASN A 145 -5.03 4.96 12.77
N PHE A 146 -5.95 5.23 13.71
CA PHE A 146 -6.72 6.47 13.77
C PHE A 146 -5.93 7.53 14.54
N ILE A 147 -5.58 8.63 13.88
CA ILE A 147 -4.79 9.72 14.46
C ILE A 147 -5.48 11.07 14.29
N LYS A 148 -5.09 12.05 15.10
CA LYS A 148 -5.55 13.44 14.92
C LYS A 148 -4.91 14.06 13.69
N ARG A 149 -5.63 14.95 12.99
CA ARG A 149 -5.11 15.70 11.83
C ARG A 149 -3.97 16.62 12.22
N GLU A 150 -3.97 17.16 13.43
CA GLU A 150 -2.84 17.94 13.94
C GLU A 150 -1.62 17.04 14.11
N GLY A 151 -0.55 17.33 13.36
CA GLY A 151 0.71 16.59 13.43
C GLY A 151 0.71 15.25 12.69
N TYR A 152 -0.25 15.01 11.79
CA TYR A 152 -0.31 13.78 10.99
C TYR A 152 1.00 13.55 10.18
N GLU A 153 1.68 14.63 9.80
CA GLU A 153 2.95 14.59 9.09
C GLU A 153 4.03 13.87 9.90
N ASN A 154 4.06 14.11 11.21
CA ASN A 154 5.03 13.49 12.11
C ASN A 154 4.75 11.99 12.27
N GLU A 155 3.48 11.59 12.30
CA GLU A 155 3.11 10.18 12.34
C GLU A 155 3.45 9.48 11.01
N ILE A 156 3.25 10.13 9.86
CA ILE A 156 3.74 9.61 8.56
C ILE A 156 5.26 9.42 8.60
N ILE A 157 6.02 10.42 9.05
CA ILE A 157 7.48 10.34 9.14
C ILE A 157 7.91 9.17 10.05
N LYS A 158 7.29 9.06 11.24
CA LYS A 158 7.56 7.99 12.19
C LYS A 158 7.27 6.62 11.60
N HIS A 159 6.11 6.45 10.95
CA HIS A 159 5.71 5.19 10.34
C HIS A 159 6.68 4.78 9.21
N ILE A 160 7.05 5.72 8.33
CA ILE A 160 8.02 5.48 7.25
C ILE A 160 9.39 5.03 7.78
N ARG A 161 9.83 5.58 8.92
CA ARG A 161 11.10 5.24 9.56
C ARG A 161 11.08 3.87 10.24
N GLN A 162 9.95 3.50 10.82
CA GLN A 162 9.77 2.25 11.56
C GLN A 162 9.54 1.05 10.63
N GLU A 163 8.98 1.29 9.44
CA GLU A 163 8.87 0.27 8.40
C GLU A 163 10.26 -0.28 8.09
N PRO A 164 10.47 -1.61 8.15
CA PRO A 164 11.77 -2.22 7.90
C PRO A 164 12.30 -1.79 6.52
N ALA A 165 13.63 -1.72 6.41
CA ALA A 165 14.28 -1.49 5.12
C ALA A 165 13.85 -2.58 4.12
N TYR A 166 14.01 -2.29 2.82
CA TYR A 166 13.75 -3.24 1.75
C TYR A 166 14.24 -4.64 2.14
N ASN A 167 13.30 -5.59 2.20
CA ASN A 167 13.61 -6.99 2.47
C ASN A 167 13.44 -7.73 1.15
N PHE A 168 14.56 -8.20 0.62
CA PHE A 168 14.61 -8.90 -0.66
C PHE A 168 13.69 -10.11 -0.67
N ASP A 169 13.67 -10.91 0.40
CA ASP A 169 12.87 -12.14 0.49
C ASP A 169 11.38 -11.84 0.43
N ILE A 170 10.92 -10.78 1.11
CA ILE A 170 9.51 -10.35 1.03
C ILE A 170 9.16 -9.93 -0.39
N VAL A 171 10.04 -9.19 -1.06
CA VAL A 171 9.74 -8.67 -2.40
C VAL A 171 9.75 -9.78 -3.43
N ILE A 172 10.72 -10.69 -3.39
CA ILE A 172 10.79 -11.79 -4.36
C ILE A 172 9.64 -12.77 -4.18
N THR A 173 9.24 -13.12 -2.95
CA THR A 173 8.10 -14.02 -2.71
C THR A 173 6.78 -13.42 -3.18
N GLU A 174 6.58 -12.10 -3.04
CA GLU A 174 5.41 -11.42 -3.56
C GLU A 174 5.30 -11.48 -5.08
N TRP A 175 6.43 -11.29 -5.78
CA TRP A 175 6.47 -11.45 -7.23
C TRP A 175 6.19 -12.89 -7.67
N LEU A 176 6.72 -13.86 -6.93
CA LEU A 176 6.49 -15.28 -7.18
C LEU A 176 5.03 -15.68 -6.95
N HIS A 177 4.42 -15.25 -5.84
CA HIS A 177 3.00 -15.48 -5.54
C HIS A 177 2.08 -14.80 -6.55
N ARG A 178 2.42 -13.60 -7.02
CA ARG A 178 1.62 -12.88 -8.05
C ARG A 178 1.46 -13.70 -9.34
N PHE A 179 2.43 -14.55 -9.63
CA PHE A 179 2.42 -15.43 -10.79
C PHE A 179 2.42 -16.91 -10.37
N SER A 180 1.77 -17.23 -9.23
CA SER A 180 1.89 -18.52 -8.53
C SER A 180 1.79 -19.73 -9.45
N GLU A 181 0.80 -19.75 -10.34
CA GLU A 181 0.48 -20.88 -11.22
C GLU A 181 1.45 -21.04 -12.40
N ARG A 182 2.29 -20.04 -12.66
CA ARG A 182 3.27 -20.13 -13.74
C ARG A 182 4.39 -21.07 -13.30
N GLN A 183 4.89 -21.86 -14.24
CA GLN A 183 6.13 -22.60 -14.02
C GLN A 183 7.32 -21.70 -14.26
N ILE A 184 8.40 -21.95 -13.52
CA ILE A 184 9.67 -21.28 -13.80
C ILE A 184 10.18 -21.72 -15.18
N ILE A 185 10.64 -20.76 -15.98
CA ILE A 185 11.39 -21.09 -17.20
C ILE A 185 12.70 -21.72 -16.73
N ALA A 186 13.04 -22.89 -17.26
CA ALA A 186 14.05 -23.81 -16.75
C ALA A 186 15.49 -23.24 -16.74
N ILE A 187 15.77 -22.30 -15.83
CA ILE A 187 17.10 -21.71 -15.55
C ILE A 187 17.68 -22.35 -14.27
N PHE A 188 16.85 -23.01 -13.45
CA PHE A 188 17.25 -23.64 -12.19
C PHE A 188 16.85 -25.12 -12.17
N PRO A 189 17.78 -26.07 -12.40
CA PRO A 189 17.46 -27.50 -12.52
C PRO A 189 16.74 -28.09 -11.31
N ALA A 190 17.03 -27.61 -10.10
CA ALA A 190 16.37 -28.05 -8.87
C ALA A 190 14.87 -27.67 -8.79
N TYR A 191 14.44 -26.69 -9.58
CA TYR A 191 13.07 -26.16 -9.61
C TYR A 191 12.38 -26.38 -10.95
N LYS A 192 12.92 -27.27 -11.80
CA LYS A 192 12.47 -27.46 -13.19
C LYS A 192 10.97 -27.76 -13.34
N ASP A 193 10.35 -28.31 -12.30
CA ASP A 193 8.92 -28.65 -12.27
C ASP A 193 8.12 -27.82 -11.25
N TYR A 194 8.76 -26.88 -10.57
CA TYR A 194 8.10 -26.05 -9.57
C TYR A 194 7.32 -24.92 -10.23
N THR A 195 6.14 -24.68 -9.66
CA THR A 195 5.40 -23.44 -9.85
C THR A 195 6.07 -22.31 -9.08
N LEU A 196 5.90 -21.06 -9.51
CA LEU A 196 6.45 -19.91 -8.80
C LEU A 196 5.89 -19.82 -7.36
N GLY A 197 4.64 -20.24 -7.14
CA GLY A 197 4.05 -20.32 -5.79
C GLY A 197 4.77 -21.32 -4.88
N GLN A 198 5.16 -22.48 -5.39
CA GLN A 198 5.96 -23.46 -4.62
C GLN A 198 7.35 -22.92 -4.28
N ILE A 199 7.98 -22.18 -5.19
CA ILE A 199 9.27 -21.52 -4.91
C ILE A 199 9.11 -20.45 -3.82
N ALA A 200 8.01 -19.69 -3.84
CA ALA A 200 7.73 -18.71 -2.79
C ALA A 200 7.60 -19.37 -1.41
N GLN A 201 6.89 -20.51 -1.32
CA GLN A 201 6.75 -21.28 -0.09
C GLN A 201 8.09 -21.81 0.44
N GLU A 202 8.98 -22.27 -0.44
CA GLU A 202 10.34 -22.70 -0.08
C GLU A 202 11.17 -21.54 0.49
N ILE A 203 11.08 -20.35 -0.12
CA ILE A 203 11.75 -19.13 0.36
C ILE A 203 11.24 -18.73 1.74
N GLU A 204 9.92 -18.74 1.95
CA GLU A 204 9.28 -18.44 3.24
C GLU A 204 9.66 -19.44 4.33
N ALA A 205 9.79 -20.73 3.97
CA ALA A 205 10.23 -21.79 4.85
C ALA A 205 11.76 -21.78 5.10
N ASN A 206 12.51 -20.95 4.37
CA ASN A 206 13.97 -20.80 4.46
C ASN A 206 14.74 -22.14 4.34
N THR A 207 14.30 -23.01 3.44
CA THR A 207 14.94 -24.31 3.19
C THR A 207 16.33 -24.14 2.55
N LEU A 208 17.17 -25.19 2.56
CA LEU A 208 18.47 -25.20 1.87
C LEU A 208 18.30 -24.91 0.37
N SER A 209 17.34 -25.56 -0.28
CA SER A 209 17.02 -25.33 -1.69
C SER A 209 16.67 -23.86 -1.95
N SER A 210 15.94 -23.21 -1.03
CA SER A 210 15.58 -21.79 -1.19
C SER A 210 16.78 -20.85 -1.04
N GLN A 211 17.78 -21.22 -0.24
CA GLN A 211 19.03 -20.46 -0.09
C GLN A 211 19.86 -20.56 -1.38
N GLU A 212 19.96 -21.76 -1.96
CA GLU A 212 20.61 -21.96 -3.27
C GLU A 212 19.89 -21.19 -4.37
N PHE A 213 18.55 -21.20 -4.37
CA PHE A 213 17.76 -20.39 -5.30
C PHE A 213 18.12 -18.91 -5.21
N ARG A 214 18.13 -18.33 -4.00
CA ARG A 214 18.48 -16.91 -3.79
C ARG A 214 19.88 -16.59 -4.31
N LYS A 215 20.86 -17.47 -4.02
CA LYS A 215 22.23 -17.31 -4.50
C LYS A 215 22.29 -17.30 -6.03
N HIS A 216 21.71 -18.31 -6.68
CA HIS A 216 21.74 -18.40 -8.14
C HIS A 216 20.93 -17.29 -8.83
N PHE A 217 19.82 -16.86 -8.23
CA PHE A 217 19.06 -15.72 -8.73
C PHE A 217 19.91 -14.45 -8.74
N ILE A 218 20.70 -14.21 -7.69
CA ILE A 218 21.64 -13.09 -7.63
C ILE A 218 22.76 -13.26 -8.67
N GLU A 219 23.36 -14.44 -8.79
CA GLU A 219 24.39 -14.73 -9.80
C GLU A 219 23.88 -14.47 -11.22
N PHE A 220 22.67 -14.93 -11.54
CA PHE A 220 22.01 -14.70 -12.81
C PHE A 220 21.76 -13.20 -13.04
N ALA A 221 21.20 -12.50 -12.05
CA ALA A 221 20.99 -11.05 -12.15
C ALA A 221 22.31 -10.29 -12.37
N PHE A 222 23.39 -10.72 -11.73
CA PHE A 222 24.72 -10.15 -11.93
C PHE A 222 25.32 -10.46 -13.30
N SER A 223 25.13 -11.67 -13.83
CA SER A 223 25.65 -12.05 -15.16
C SER A 223 25.13 -11.16 -16.29
N ILE A 224 23.96 -10.55 -16.13
CA ILE A 224 23.39 -9.59 -17.08
C ILE A 224 24.06 -8.21 -16.98
N LEU A 225 24.67 -7.90 -15.83
CA LEU A 225 25.28 -6.60 -15.54
C LEU A 225 26.76 -6.52 -15.93
N VAL A 226 27.42 -7.66 -16.15
CA VAL A 226 28.83 -7.72 -16.55
C VAL A 226 28.90 -8.21 -18.00
N ASP A 227 29.51 -7.41 -18.88
CA ASP A 227 29.83 -7.85 -20.24
C ASP A 227 30.92 -8.93 -20.16
N ASP A 228 30.59 -10.15 -20.59
CA ASP A 228 31.58 -11.18 -20.89
C ASP A 228 32.22 -10.87 -22.26
N GLU A 229 33.06 -9.83 -22.33
CA GLU A 229 34.00 -9.60 -23.45
C GLU A 229 35.44 -10.10 -23.15
N THR A 230 35.61 -11.01 -22.18
CA THR A 230 36.89 -11.71 -22.01
C THR A 230 36.71 -13.20 -21.73
N ALA A 231 36.60 -13.98 -22.80
CA ALA A 231 37.02 -15.37 -22.87
C ALA A 231 37.62 -15.67 -24.24
#